data_AF-A0A1F8R9D2-F1
#
_entry.id   AF-A0A1F8R9D2-F1
#
_cell.length_a   1.000
_cell.length_b   1.000
_cell.length_c   1.000
_cell.angle_alpha   90.00
_cell.angle_beta   90.00
_cell.angle_gamma   90.00
#
_symmetry.space_group_name_H-M   'P 1'
#
loop_
_entity.id
_entity.type
_entity.pdbx_description
1 polymer ?
#
loop_
_entity_poly.entity_id
_entity_poly.type
_entity_poly.pdbx_seq_one_letter_code
_entity_poly.pdbx_strand_id
1 'polypeptide(L)'
;MESHTHTIARLIKQAEHFIDRREWDEAAGRCYQILALDPDNLNAQNKLTLIYLQRELAEDMRRAVSRLFEPDDASPQQRRRMLAFSYRVLSCWKGWLHDDLERTPPVDELEEVAQILNHAYLHGDDSDLLHAWNLFAEACVKHAKAKYVIEWWMAKQYAEHGFFADAAEVLTEMRWTCPEDADALYVLAEMRWWRDHSDRLAWIP
;
A
#
# COMPACT_ATOMS: atom_id res chain seq x y z
N MET A 1 -21.05 -12.91 -16.99
CA MET A 1 -20.30 -11.80 -16.35
C MET A 1 -21.24 -11.08 -15.42
N GLU A 2 -21.05 -11.21 -14.10
CA GLU A 2 -21.72 -10.29 -13.17
C GLU A 2 -21.22 -8.87 -13.48
N SER A 3 -22.15 -7.90 -13.57
CA SER A 3 -21.78 -6.50 -13.71
C SER A 3 -20.98 -6.06 -12.47
N HIS A 4 -19.95 -5.21 -12.64
CA HIS A 4 -19.21 -4.60 -11.53
C HIS A 4 -20.15 -3.99 -10.49
N THR A 5 -21.30 -3.44 -10.91
CA THR A 5 -22.33 -2.91 -10.02
C THR A 5 -22.89 -3.98 -9.08
N HIS A 6 -23.11 -5.21 -9.56
CA HIS A 6 -23.61 -6.31 -8.72
C HIS A 6 -22.54 -6.76 -7.72
N THR A 7 -21.30 -6.88 -8.17
CA THR A 7 -20.14 -7.22 -7.32
C THR A 7 -19.96 -6.19 -6.21
N ILE A 8 -19.98 -4.89 -6.54
CA ILE A 8 -19.85 -3.80 -5.57
C ILE A 8 -21.01 -3.85 -4.57
N ALA A 9 -22.26 -4.02 -5.01
CA ALA A 9 -23.41 -4.11 -4.10
C ALA A 9 -23.29 -5.29 -3.13
N ARG A 10 -22.77 -6.43 -3.59
CA ARG A 10 -22.50 -7.60 -2.73
C ARG A 10 -21.38 -7.28 -1.71
N LEU A 11 -20.29 -6.65 -2.15
CA LEU A 11 -19.18 -6.28 -1.27
C LEU A 11 -19.60 -5.27 -0.19
N ILE A 12 -20.45 -4.30 -0.53
CA ILE A 12 -21.01 -3.33 0.43
C ILE A 12 -21.76 -4.05 1.55
N LYS A 13 -22.65 -4.98 1.20
CA LYS A 13 -23.39 -5.77 2.20
C LYS A 13 -22.46 -6.60 3.09
N GLN A 14 -21.39 -7.15 2.52
CA GLN A 14 -20.38 -7.90 3.29
C GLN A 14 -19.62 -6.99 4.24
N ALA A 15 -19.17 -5.82 3.77
CA ALA A 15 -18.49 -4.83 4.62
C ALA A 15 -19.37 -4.39 5.79
N GLU A 16 -20.65 -4.13 5.55
CA GLU A 16 -21.62 -3.77 6.59
C GLU A 16 -21.82 -4.89 7.62
N HIS A 17 -21.95 -6.13 7.15
CA HIS A 17 -22.05 -7.28 8.05
C HIS A 17 -20.84 -7.43 8.97
N PHE A 18 -19.62 -7.21 8.44
CA PHE A 18 -18.40 -7.25 9.24
C PHE A 18 -18.30 -6.09 10.22
N ILE A 19 -18.71 -4.88 9.81
CA ILE A 19 -18.79 -3.71 10.69
C ILE A 19 -19.74 -3.96 11.87
N ASP A 20 -20.92 -4.53 11.62
CA ASP A 20 -21.89 -4.84 12.68
C ASP A 20 -21.33 -5.82 13.72
N ARG A 21 -20.43 -6.70 13.29
CA ARG A 21 -19.74 -7.69 14.12
C ARG A 21 -18.42 -7.19 14.70
N ARG A 22 -17.99 -5.97 14.36
CA ARG A 22 -16.70 -5.38 14.73
C ARG A 22 -15.49 -6.17 14.20
N GLU A 23 -15.68 -6.84 13.07
CA GLU A 23 -14.63 -7.55 12.32
C GLU A 23 -13.96 -6.54 11.38
N TRP A 24 -13.09 -5.71 11.95
CA TRP A 24 -12.57 -4.51 11.29
C TRP A 24 -11.66 -4.81 10.10
N ASP A 25 -10.80 -5.82 10.21
CA ASP A 25 -9.88 -6.22 9.14
C ASP A 25 -10.65 -6.77 7.94
N GLU A 26 -11.66 -7.61 8.18
CA GLU A 26 -12.54 -8.13 7.16
C GLU A 26 -13.34 -7.02 6.49
N ALA A 27 -13.87 -6.07 7.27
CA ALA A 27 -14.58 -4.91 6.75
C ALA A 27 -13.69 -4.01 5.87
N ALA A 28 -12.48 -3.68 6.35
CA ALA A 28 -11.50 -2.90 5.59
C ALA A 28 -11.12 -3.63 4.30
N GLY A 29 -10.90 -4.95 4.39
CA GLY A 29 -10.61 -5.79 3.24
C GLY A 29 -11.69 -5.72 2.16
N ARG A 30 -12.98 -5.71 2.53
CA ARG A 30 -14.08 -5.52 1.56
C ARG A 30 -14.12 -4.10 1.00
N CYS A 31 -13.81 -3.08 1.80
CA CYS A 31 -13.74 -1.70 1.31
C CYS A 31 -12.63 -1.54 0.26
N TYR A 32 -11.45 -2.12 0.46
CA TYR A 32 -10.40 -2.10 -0.56
C TYR A 32 -10.77 -2.88 -1.83
N GLN A 33 -11.51 -3.99 -1.73
CA GLN A 33 -12.05 -4.67 -2.91
C GLN A 33 -13.04 -3.80 -3.69
N ILE A 34 -13.84 -2.98 -2.99
CA ILE A 34 -14.73 -2.01 -3.64
C ILE A 34 -13.88 -0.95 -4.36
N LEU A 35 -12.88 -0.38 -3.69
CA LEU A 35 -12.00 0.66 -4.26
C LEU A 35 -11.13 0.17 -5.42
N ALA A 36 -10.79 -1.13 -5.45
CA ALA A 36 -10.12 -1.75 -6.60
C ALA A 36 -11.02 -1.75 -7.86
N LEU A 37 -12.34 -1.85 -7.69
CA LEU A 37 -13.32 -1.84 -8.78
C LEU A 37 -13.82 -0.43 -9.12
N ASP A 38 -13.96 0.42 -8.11
CA ASP A 38 -14.47 1.79 -8.17
C ASP A 38 -13.65 2.70 -7.23
N PRO A 39 -12.53 3.28 -7.71
CA PRO A 39 -11.62 4.06 -6.88
C PRO A 39 -12.26 5.30 -6.22
N ASP A 40 -13.32 5.84 -6.83
CA ASP A 40 -14.01 7.05 -6.39
C ASP A 40 -15.20 6.75 -5.46
N ASN A 41 -15.32 5.49 -5.00
CA ASN A 41 -16.41 5.08 -4.13
C ASN A 41 -16.32 5.72 -2.74
N LEU A 42 -16.99 6.88 -2.57
CA LEU A 42 -17.00 7.64 -1.33
C LEU A 42 -17.49 6.82 -0.13
N ASN A 43 -18.40 5.88 -0.34
CA ASN A 43 -18.92 5.04 0.74
C ASN A 43 -17.81 4.14 1.32
N ALA A 44 -17.04 3.47 0.46
CA ALA A 44 -15.91 2.65 0.88
C ALA A 44 -14.78 3.49 1.51
N GLN A 45 -14.45 4.65 0.93
CA GLN A 45 -13.45 5.57 1.49
C GLN A 45 -13.83 6.02 2.92
N ASN A 46 -15.09 6.45 3.10
CA ASN A 46 -15.59 6.90 4.41
C ASN A 46 -15.61 5.76 5.44
N LYS A 47 -16.00 4.53 5.03
CA LYS A 47 -15.97 3.37 5.92
C LYS A 47 -14.54 3.04 6.38
N LEU A 48 -13.55 3.07 5.47
CA LEU A 48 -12.14 2.90 5.84
C LEU A 48 -11.68 3.96 6.83
N THR A 49 -11.98 5.24 6.58
CA THR A 49 -11.65 6.31 7.54
C THR A 49 -12.28 6.04 8.91
N LEU A 50 -13.55 5.64 8.97
CA LEU A 50 -14.20 5.31 10.25
C LEU A 50 -13.59 4.10 10.95
N ILE A 51 -13.15 3.08 10.20
CA ILE A 51 -12.44 1.91 10.73
C ILE A 51 -11.11 2.35 11.35
N TYR A 52 -10.31 3.14 10.63
CA TYR A 52 -9.01 3.60 11.13
C TYR A 52 -9.11 4.64 12.26
N LEU A 53 -10.24 5.33 12.40
CA LEU A 53 -10.51 6.26 13.51
C LEU A 53 -11.13 5.59 14.74
N GLN A 54 -11.33 4.27 14.75
CA GLN A 54 -11.82 3.57 15.95
C GLN A 54 -10.88 3.80 17.12
N ARG A 55 -11.45 4.10 18.30
CA ARG A 55 -10.66 4.46 19.49
C ARG A 55 -9.67 3.36 19.90
N GLU A 56 -10.13 2.11 19.92
CA GLU A 56 -9.33 0.96 20.32
C GLU A 56 -8.12 0.77 19.39
N LEU A 57 -8.36 0.78 18.07
CA LEU A 57 -7.30 0.70 17.07
C LEU A 57 -6.31 1.87 17.19
N ALA A 58 -6.81 3.09 17.35
CA ALA A 58 -5.95 4.26 17.48
C ALA A 58 -5.07 4.22 18.75
N GLU A 59 -5.61 3.69 19.85
CA GLU A 59 -4.84 3.49 21.10
C GLU A 59 -3.82 2.37 20.99
N ASP A 60 -4.15 1.27 20.31
CA ASP A 60 -3.22 0.17 20.03
C ASP A 60 -2.08 0.63 19.13
N MET A 61 -2.40 1.30 18.03
CA MET A 61 -1.40 1.80 17.09
C MET A 61 -0.51 2.87 17.71
N ARG A 62 -1.07 3.81 18.49
CA ARG A 62 -0.26 4.79 19.24
C ARG A 62 0.72 4.10 20.17
N ARG A 63 0.28 3.07 20.92
CA ARG A 63 1.18 2.30 21.79
C ARG A 63 2.25 1.55 21.01
N ALA A 64 1.91 0.95 19.87
CA ALA A 64 2.86 0.21 19.05
C ALA A 64 3.92 1.15 18.46
N VAL A 65 3.48 2.27 17.90
CA VAL A 65 4.33 3.28 17.28
C VAL A 65 5.26 3.92 18.30
N SER A 66 4.77 4.35 19.47
CA SER A 66 5.60 4.97 20.50
C SER A 66 6.66 4.03 21.13
N ARG A 67 6.60 2.72 20.88
CA ARG A 67 7.66 1.77 21.31
C ARG A 67 8.84 1.72 20.34
N LEU A 68 8.62 2.06 19.08
CA LEU A 68 9.59 1.91 18.00
C LEU A 68 10.09 3.25 17.46
N PHE A 69 9.29 4.30 17.63
CA PHE A 69 9.50 5.62 17.07
C PHE A 69 9.43 6.68 18.15
N GLU A 70 10.31 7.68 18.06
CA GLU A 70 10.23 8.92 18.83
C GLU A 70 8.97 9.70 18.40
N PRO A 71 7.96 9.87 19.28
CA PRO A 71 6.68 10.48 18.91
C PRO A 71 6.77 11.99 18.64
N ASP A 72 7.78 12.64 19.23
CA ASP A 72 7.99 14.09 19.12
C ASP A 72 8.85 14.46 17.90
N ASP A 73 9.43 13.47 17.20
CA ASP A 73 10.16 13.68 15.96
C ASP A 73 9.17 13.83 14.79
N ALA A 74 8.91 15.08 14.42
CA ALA A 74 8.05 15.44 13.30
C ALA A 74 8.80 15.50 11.96
N SER A 75 10.00 14.92 11.85
CA SER A 75 10.72 14.86 10.57
C SER A 75 9.89 14.08 9.54
N PRO A 76 9.89 14.50 8.26
CA PRO A 76 9.18 13.78 7.20
C PRO A 76 9.56 12.30 7.11
N GLN A 77 10.83 11.99 7.43
CA GLN A 77 11.39 10.66 7.48
C GLN A 77 10.76 9.82 8.58
N GLN A 78 10.73 10.35 9.81
CA GLN A 78 10.13 9.65 10.93
C GLN A 78 8.66 9.38 10.67
N ARG A 79 7.92 10.40 10.21
CA ARG A 79 6.52 10.27 9.81
C ARG A 79 6.33 9.16 8.78
N ARG A 80 7.21 9.08 7.77
CA ARG A 80 7.19 8.01 6.75
C ARG A 80 7.45 6.63 7.36
N ARG A 81 8.41 6.48 8.26
CA ARG A 81 8.70 5.20 8.93
C ARG A 81 7.52 4.73 9.79
N MET A 82 6.87 5.65 10.51
CA MET A 82 5.67 5.36 11.28
C MET A 82 4.51 4.91 10.38
N LEU A 83 4.37 5.53 9.20
CA LEU A 83 3.38 5.14 8.20
C LEU A 83 3.67 3.77 7.58
N ALA A 84 4.93 3.51 7.19
CA ALA A 84 5.37 2.22 6.69
C ALA A 84 5.09 1.09 7.67
N PHE A 85 5.45 1.29 8.95
CA PHE A 85 5.14 0.36 10.03
C PHE A 85 3.62 0.16 10.18
N SER A 86 2.87 1.26 10.23
CA SER A 86 1.40 1.21 10.37
C SER A 86 0.75 0.43 9.24
N TYR A 87 1.18 0.68 8.00
CA TYR A 87 0.73 -0.04 6.83
C TYR A 87 1.06 -1.54 6.92
N ARG A 88 2.28 -1.89 7.34
CA ARG A 88 2.68 -3.30 7.47
C ARG A 88 1.83 -4.06 8.49
N VAL A 89 1.40 -3.40 9.56
CA VAL A 89 0.53 -3.97 10.59
C VAL A 89 -0.92 -4.07 10.11
N LEU A 90 -1.40 -3.08 9.34
CA LEU A 90 -2.82 -2.89 9.05
C LEU A 90 -3.25 -3.28 7.64
N SER A 91 -2.32 -3.55 6.72
CA SER A 91 -2.65 -3.99 5.37
C SER A 91 -3.45 -5.30 5.43
N CYS A 92 -4.58 -5.28 4.72
CA CYS A 92 -5.49 -6.42 4.66
C CYS A 92 -5.12 -7.39 3.54
N TRP A 93 -4.22 -6.99 2.65
CA TRP A 93 -3.74 -7.83 1.57
C TRP A 93 -2.89 -8.99 2.10
N LYS A 94 -3.36 -10.23 1.90
CA LYS A 94 -2.68 -11.43 2.42
C LYS A 94 -1.44 -11.83 1.61
N GLY A 95 -1.25 -11.27 0.41
CA GLY A 95 -0.07 -11.55 -0.42
C GLY A 95 1.26 -11.14 0.20
N TRP A 96 1.26 -10.31 1.25
CA TRP A 96 2.47 -10.01 2.04
C TRP A 96 3.06 -11.21 2.80
N LEU A 97 2.29 -12.30 2.97
CA LEU A 97 2.69 -13.49 3.73
C LEU A 97 3.17 -14.63 2.82
N HIS A 98 3.09 -14.44 1.50
CA HIS A 98 3.40 -15.46 0.52
C HIS A 98 4.59 -15.03 -0.32
N ASP A 99 5.52 -15.97 -0.52
CA ASP A 99 6.57 -15.79 -1.52
C ASP A 99 5.90 -15.86 -2.90
N ASP A 100 5.94 -14.75 -3.61
CA ASP A 100 5.44 -14.64 -4.97
C ASP A 100 6.50 -15.18 -5.95
N LEU A 101 6.69 -16.51 -5.89
CA LEU A 101 7.69 -17.23 -6.70
C LEU A 101 7.46 -17.05 -8.20
N GLU A 102 6.23 -16.73 -8.61
CA GLU A 102 5.86 -16.48 -10.00
C GLU A 102 6.22 -15.06 -10.47
N ARG A 103 6.29 -14.08 -9.54
CA ARG A 103 6.67 -12.69 -9.81
C ARG A 103 7.98 -12.31 -9.11
N THR A 104 8.96 -13.23 -9.12
CA THR A 104 10.32 -12.90 -8.67
C THR A 104 11.07 -12.20 -9.80
N PRO A 105 11.54 -10.95 -9.61
CA PRO A 105 12.28 -10.25 -10.65
C PRO A 105 13.69 -10.84 -10.83
N PRO A 106 14.42 -10.47 -11.89
CA PRO A 106 15.86 -10.73 -11.96
C PRO A 106 16.57 -10.01 -10.80
N VAL A 107 16.87 -10.77 -9.73
CA VAL A 107 17.20 -10.24 -8.38
C VAL A 107 18.53 -9.49 -8.34
N ASP A 108 19.53 -9.92 -9.11
CA ASP A 108 20.91 -9.40 -9.02
C ASP A 108 21.02 -7.91 -9.36
N GLU A 109 20.15 -7.38 -10.22
CA GLU A 109 20.20 -5.98 -10.67
C GLU A 109 19.30 -5.05 -9.84
N LEU A 110 18.39 -5.63 -9.05
CA LEU A 110 17.45 -4.87 -8.21
C LEU A 110 17.86 -4.85 -6.74
N GLU A 111 18.88 -5.61 -6.35
CA GLU A 111 19.44 -5.56 -5.01
C GLU A 111 19.95 -4.16 -4.67
N GLU A 112 20.63 -3.49 -5.61
CA GLU A 112 21.09 -2.11 -5.45
C GLU A 112 19.92 -1.16 -5.23
N VAL A 113 18.83 -1.30 -5.99
CA VAL A 113 17.60 -0.52 -5.80
C VAL A 113 17.04 -0.70 -4.39
N ALA A 114 16.97 -1.94 -3.90
CA ALA A 114 16.48 -2.22 -2.55
C ALA A 114 17.39 -1.61 -1.47
N GLN A 115 18.71 -1.64 -1.65
CA GLN A 115 19.66 -1.01 -0.72
C GLN A 115 19.49 0.51 -0.68
N ILE A 116 19.30 1.15 -1.84
CA ILE A 116 19.06 2.59 -1.93
C ILE A 116 17.73 2.97 -1.27
N LEU A 117 16.66 2.21 -1.50
CA LEU A 117 15.37 2.47 -0.84
C LEU A 117 15.43 2.31 0.68
N ASN A 118 16.19 1.33 1.17
CA ASN A 118 16.45 1.20 2.61
C ASN A 118 17.22 2.41 3.15
N HIS A 119 18.22 2.90 2.42
CA HIS A 119 18.94 4.11 2.81
C HIS A 119 18.02 5.35 2.82
N ALA A 120 17.21 5.55 1.78
CA ALA A 120 16.21 6.60 1.70
C ALA A 120 15.16 6.53 2.83
N TYR A 121 14.78 5.32 3.24
CA TYR A 121 13.88 5.09 4.36
C TYR A 121 14.50 5.42 5.72
N LEU A 122 15.78 5.09 5.92
CA LEU A 122 16.48 5.34 7.17
C LEU A 122 16.94 6.79 7.32
N HIS A 123 17.37 7.42 6.23
CA HIS A 123 18.06 8.71 6.23
C HIS A 123 17.27 9.83 5.56
N GLY A 124 16.29 9.51 4.71
CA GLY A 124 15.39 10.51 4.14
C GLY A 124 15.92 11.36 3.03
N ASP A 125 16.93 10.89 2.31
CA ASP A 125 17.53 11.63 1.22
C ASP A 125 16.70 11.47 -0.05
N ASP A 126 16.17 12.58 -0.57
CA ASP A 126 15.38 12.57 -1.80
C ASP A 126 16.24 12.23 -3.04
N SER A 127 17.57 12.41 -2.96
CA SER A 127 18.48 12.04 -4.05
C SER A 127 18.57 10.52 -4.24
N ASP A 128 18.44 9.75 -3.15
CA ASP A 128 18.37 8.29 -3.20
C ASP A 128 17.12 7.80 -3.93
N LEU A 129 15.98 8.45 -3.70
CA LEU A 129 14.73 8.09 -4.38
C LEU A 129 14.82 8.29 -5.88
N LEU A 130 15.39 9.43 -6.30
CA LEU A 130 15.63 9.69 -7.70
C LEU A 130 16.61 8.66 -8.30
N HIS A 131 17.65 8.29 -7.54
CA HIS A 131 18.61 7.29 -7.98
C HIS A 131 17.98 5.91 -8.14
N ALA A 132 17.21 5.44 -7.14
CA ALA A 132 16.46 4.20 -7.18
C ALA A 132 15.49 4.15 -8.36
N TRP A 133 14.79 5.27 -8.63
CA TRP A 133 13.89 5.38 -9.77
C TRP A 133 14.61 5.22 -11.11
N ASN A 134 15.77 5.86 -11.29
CA ASN A 134 16.54 5.75 -12.53
C ASN A 134 17.01 4.32 -12.78
N LEU A 135 17.54 3.64 -11.76
CA LEU A 135 17.95 2.23 -11.86
C LEU A 135 16.76 1.31 -12.19
N PHE A 136 15.61 1.54 -11.55
CA PHE A 136 14.37 0.82 -11.85
C PHE A 136 13.92 1.03 -13.30
N ALA A 137 13.96 2.27 -13.79
CA ALA A 137 13.58 2.60 -15.17
C ALA A 137 14.52 1.93 -16.19
N GLU A 138 15.84 1.95 -15.93
CA GLU A 138 16.84 1.24 -16.73
C GLU A 138 16.59 -0.27 -16.75
N ALA A 139 16.29 -0.87 -15.60
CA ALA A 139 15.95 -2.29 -15.49
C ALA A 139 14.69 -2.64 -16.29
N CYS A 140 13.65 -1.80 -16.25
CA CYS A 140 12.43 -1.98 -17.04
C CYS A 140 12.69 -1.93 -18.55
N VAL A 141 13.60 -1.07 -19.01
CA VAL A 141 13.99 -0.99 -20.43
C VAL A 141 14.80 -2.22 -20.83
N LYS A 142 15.79 -2.60 -20.03
CA LYS A 142 16.68 -3.74 -20.28
C LYS A 142 15.92 -5.06 -20.30
N HIS A 143 14.98 -5.23 -19.37
CA HIS A 143 14.20 -6.45 -19.19
C HIS A 143 12.73 -6.25 -19.59
N ALA A 144 12.49 -5.66 -20.76
CA ALA A 144 11.13 -5.31 -21.21
C ALA A 144 10.10 -6.46 -21.16
N LYS A 145 10.54 -7.73 -21.33
CA LYS A 145 9.67 -8.92 -21.20
C LYS A 145 9.26 -9.24 -19.77
N ALA A 146 10.09 -8.86 -18.80
CA ALA A 146 9.84 -9.03 -17.37
C ALA A 146 9.40 -7.72 -16.70
N LYS A 147 9.13 -6.67 -17.48
CA LYS A 147 8.76 -5.34 -16.99
C LYS A 147 7.64 -5.40 -15.94
N TYR A 148 6.59 -6.18 -16.19
CA TYR A 148 5.48 -6.33 -15.25
C TYR A 148 5.91 -6.89 -13.88
N VAL A 149 6.88 -7.82 -13.86
CA VAL A 149 7.43 -8.41 -12.62
C VAL A 149 8.24 -7.37 -11.86
N ILE A 150 9.04 -6.59 -12.60
CA ILE A 150 9.88 -5.53 -12.03
C ILE A 150 9.00 -4.41 -11.46
N GLU A 151 7.95 -3.99 -12.17
CA GLU A 151 6.95 -3.03 -11.69
C GLU A 151 6.25 -3.52 -10.42
N TRP A 152 5.78 -4.77 -10.42
CA TRP A 152 5.16 -5.38 -9.23
C TRP A 152 6.09 -5.39 -8.02
N TRP A 153 7.33 -5.82 -8.23
CA TRP A 153 8.34 -5.84 -7.18
C TRP A 153 8.63 -4.43 -6.65
N MET A 154 8.81 -3.46 -7.55
CA MET A 154 9.13 -2.08 -7.18
C MET A 154 7.99 -1.42 -6.41
N ALA A 155 6.74 -1.64 -6.84
CA ALA A 155 5.57 -1.15 -6.13
C ALA A 155 5.51 -1.69 -4.69
N LYS A 156 5.83 -2.98 -4.50
CA LYS A 156 5.90 -3.57 -3.16
C LYS A 156 7.02 -2.94 -2.32
N GLN A 157 8.20 -2.73 -2.91
CA GLN A 157 9.30 -2.05 -2.21
C GLN A 157 8.89 -0.64 -1.76
N TYR A 158 8.32 0.17 -2.65
CA TYR A 158 7.84 1.50 -2.28
C TYR A 158 6.78 1.45 -1.18
N ALA A 159 5.82 0.53 -1.27
CA ALA A 159 4.78 0.36 -0.25
C ALA A 159 5.36 0.01 1.13
N GLU A 160 6.32 -0.92 1.20
CA GLU A 160 6.98 -1.35 2.45
C GLU A 160 7.79 -0.24 3.11
N HIS A 161 8.27 0.74 2.34
CA HIS A 161 9.01 1.90 2.85
C HIS A 161 8.13 3.15 3.04
N GLY A 162 6.81 3.05 2.83
CA GLY A 162 5.86 4.16 3.04
C GLY A 162 5.81 5.18 1.90
N PHE A 163 6.40 4.88 0.74
CA PHE A 163 6.34 5.67 -0.49
C PHE A 163 5.05 5.37 -1.26
N PHE A 164 3.89 5.62 -0.64
CA PHE A 164 2.59 5.22 -1.19
C PHE A 164 2.23 5.90 -2.52
N ALA A 165 2.72 7.12 -2.74
CA ALA A 165 2.52 7.83 -4.00
C ALA A 165 3.24 7.14 -5.16
N ASP A 166 4.53 6.84 -4.97
CA ASP A 166 5.38 6.16 -5.96
C ASP A 166 4.89 4.73 -6.22
N ALA A 167 4.50 4.01 -5.16
CA ALA A 167 3.87 2.69 -5.30
C ALA A 167 2.58 2.75 -6.12
N ALA A 168 1.71 3.72 -5.86
CA ALA A 168 0.47 3.91 -6.63
C ALA A 168 0.72 4.30 -8.09
N GLU A 169 1.78 5.06 -8.36
CA GLU A 169 2.20 5.42 -9.72
C GLU A 169 2.64 4.18 -10.50
N VAL A 170 3.57 3.40 -9.96
CA VAL A 170 4.04 2.15 -10.59
C VAL A 170 2.89 1.18 -10.84
N LEU A 171 1.99 0.99 -9.87
CA LEU A 171 0.82 0.12 -10.03
C LEU A 171 -0.21 0.67 -11.03
N THR A 172 -0.31 1.99 -11.18
CA THR A 172 -1.16 2.62 -12.21
C THR A 172 -0.59 2.35 -13.60
N GLU A 173 0.73 2.44 -13.77
CA GLU A 173 1.41 2.06 -15.02
C GLU A 173 1.24 0.58 -15.33
N MET A 174 1.46 -0.29 -14.34
CA MET A 174 1.29 -1.74 -14.48
C MET A 174 -0.12 -2.12 -14.93
N ARG A 175 -1.16 -1.39 -14.49
CA ARG A 175 -2.56 -1.62 -14.89
C ARG A 175 -2.78 -1.47 -16.40
N TRP A 176 -2.01 -0.64 -17.10
CA TRP A 176 -2.10 -0.55 -18.57
C TRP A 176 -1.64 -1.84 -19.26
N THR A 177 -0.72 -2.57 -18.62
CA THR A 177 -0.19 -3.84 -19.14
C THR A 177 -1.02 -5.03 -18.68
N CYS A 178 -1.44 -5.05 -17.41
CA CYS A 178 -2.18 -6.15 -16.78
C CYS A 178 -3.43 -5.61 -16.05
N PRO A 179 -4.49 -5.19 -16.76
CA PRO A 179 -5.65 -4.52 -16.16
C PRO A 179 -6.52 -5.43 -15.29
N GLU A 180 -6.37 -6.75 -15.39
CA GLU A 180 -7.18 -7.74 -14.66
C GLU A 180 -6.45 -8.35 -13.46
N ASP A 181 -5.23 -7.90 -13.15
CA ASP A 181 -4.45 -8.40 -12.02
C ASP A 181 -5.08 -7.94 -10.70
N ALA A 182 -5.83 -8.84 -10.08
CA ALA A 182 -6.62 -8.55 -8.88
C ALA A 182 -5.75 -8.10 -7.70
N ASP A 183 -4.54 -8.66 -7.54
CA ASP A 183 -3.63 -8.27 -6.48
C ASP A 183 -3.07 -6.87 -6.73
N ALA A 184 -2.67 -6.57 -7.97
CA ALA A 184 -2.22 -5.23 -8.34
C ALA A 184 -3.30 -4.16 -8.13
N LEU A 185 -4.55 -4.45 -8.51
CA LEU A 185 -5.67 -3.54 -8.29
C LEU A 185 -5.99 -3.35 -6.80
N TYR A 186 -5.89 -4.41 -6.00
CA TYR A 186 -6.12 -4.35 -4.56
C TYR A 186 -5.04 -3.51 -3.87
N VAL A 187 -3.76 -3.80 -4.13
CA VAL A 187 -2.66 -3.05 -3.53
C VAL A 187 -2.69 -1.60 -4.02
N LEU A 188 -3.05 -1.33 -5.28
CA LEU A 188 -3.25 0.03 -5.77
C LEU A 188 -4.33 0.79 -4.99
N ALA A 189 -5.43 0.11 -4.63
CA ALA A 189 -6.48 0.70 -3.82
C ALA A 189 -5.99 1.03 -2.39
N GLU A 190 -5.19 0.15 -1.78
CA GLU A 190 -4.52 0.45 -0.50
C GLU A 190 -3.60 1.66 -0.66
N MET A 191 -2.68 1.65 -1.64
CA MET A 191 -1.71 2.73 -1.85
C MET A 191 -2.37 4.10 -2.02
N ARG A 192 -3.43 4.19 -2.84
CA ARG A 192 -4.17 5.44 -3.04
C ARG A 192 -4.82 5.92 -1.76
N TRP A 193 -5.47 5.04 -1.01
CA TRP A 193 -6.10 5.43 0.24
C TRP A 193 -5.06 5.93 1.25
N TRP A 194 -3.96 5.20 1.44
CA TRP A 194 -2.89 5.56 2.37
C TRP A 194 -2.19 6.86 1.97
N ARG A 195 -1.95 7.09 0.67
CA ARG A 195 -1.42 8.36 0.15
C ARG A 195 -2.34 9.54 0.50
N ASP A 196 -3.65 9.38 0.33
CA ASP A 196 -4.62 10.48 0.37
C ASP A 196 -5.22 10.76 1.76
N HIS A 197 -5.14 9.79 2.69
CA HIS A 197 -5.87 9.84 3.97
C HIS A 197 -5.00 9.58 5.21
N SER A 198 -3.72 9.26 5.04
CA SER A 198 -2.83 8.93 6.16
C SER A 198 -2.58 10.09 7.13
N ASP A 199 -2.77 11.32 6.68
CA ASP A 199 -2.74 12.54 7.48
C ASP A 199 -3.83 12.60 8.56
N ARG A 200 -4.89 11.80 8.41
CA ARG A 200 -6.01 11.74 9.37
C ARG A 200 -5.80 10.71 10.48
N LEU A 201 -4.73 9.91 10.42
CA LEU A 201 -4.48 8.85 11.40
C LEU A 201 -4.02 9.44 12.73
N ALA A 202 -4.79 9.21 13.80
CA ALA A 202 -4.59 9.85 15.10
C ALA A 202 -3.31 9.42 15.87
N TRP A 203 -2.50 8.51 15.31
CA TRP A 203 -1.21 8.07 15.85
C TRP A 203 -0.02 8.51 15.01
N ILE A 204 -0.26 9.26 13.93
CA ILE A 204 0.77 9.86 13.08
C ILE A 204 0.78 11.38 13.37
N PRO A 205 1.93 11.97 13.74
CA PRO A 205 2.07 13.39 14.02
C PRO A 205 2.04 14.26 12.75
#